data_AF-A0A537PEN9-F1
#
_entry.id   AF-A0A537PEN9-F1
#
_cell.length_a   1.000
_cell.length_b   1.000
_cell.length_c   1.000
_cell.angle_alpha   90.00
_cell.angle_beta   90.00
_cell.angle_gamma   90.00
#
_symmetry.space_group_name_H-M   'P 1'
#
loop_
_entity.id
_entity.type
_entity.pdbx_description
1 polymer ?
#
loop_
_entity_poly.entity_id
_entity_poly.type
_entity_poly.pdbx_seq_one_letter_code
_entity_poly.pdbx_strand_id
1 'polypeptide(L)' 'MIIFDCNGVLVDSEEIAAAVLAEELTRAGIAITPQPVMHHLSGRRPAEMFATIEAGKSAVVALRG' A
#
# COMPACT_ATOMS: atom_id res chain seq x y z
N MET A 1 -10.51 -23.07 -21.94
CA MET A 1 -9.24 -22.41 -21.57
C MET A 1 -9.51 -21.54 -20.34
N ILE A 2 -8.64 -21.55 -19.35
CA ILE A 2 -8.77 -20.75 -18.12
C ILE A 2 -7.54 -19.85 -18.02
N ILE A 3 -7.74 -18.59 -17.65
CA ILE A 3 -6.69 -17.59 -17.45
C ILE A 3 -6.74 -17.17 -15.98
N PHE A 4 -5.59 -17.21 -15.32
CA PHE A 4 -5.42 -16.79 -13.94
C PHE A 4 -4.60 -15.51 -13.89
N ASP A 5 -4.94 -14.63 -12.95
CA ASP A 5 -4.06 -13.53 -12.58
C ASP A 5 -2.83 -14.06 -11.85
N CYS A 6 -1.73 -13.32 -11.88
CA CYS A 6 -0.50 -13.71 -11.18
C CYS A 6 -0.51 -13.23 -9.73
N ASN A 7 -0.78 -11.95 -9.50
CA ASN A 7 -0.64 -11.33 -8.18
C ASN A 7 -1.80 -11.75 -7.27
N GLY A 8 -1.48 -12.25 -6.08
CA GLY A 8 -2.48 -12.67 -5.09
C GLY A 8 -3.28 -13.94 -5.46
N VAL A 9 -3.02 -14.52 -6.64
CA VAL A 9 -3.68 -15.75 -7.11
C VAL A 9 -2.68 -16.87 -7.32
N LEU A 10 -1.66 -16.66 -8.16
CA LEU A 10 -0.61 -17.66 -8.39
C LEU A 10 0.61 -17.42 -7.50
N VAL A 11 0.84 -16.17 -7.10
CA VAL A 11 1.99 -15.75 -6.28
C VAL A 11 1.50 -14.78 -5.21
N ASP A 12 1.90 -15.02 -3.97
CA ASP A 12 1.67 -14.09 -2.87
C ASP A 12 2.69 -12.93 -2.93
N SER A 13 2.46 -12.03 -3.88
CA SER A 13 3.33 -10.87 -4.15
C SER A 13 2.90 -9.62 -3.39
N GLU A 14 1.75 -9.65 -2.72
CA GLU A 14 1.15 -8.45 -2.13
C GLU A 14 1.95 -7.96 -0.92
N GLU A 15 2.45 -8.85 -0.07
CA GLU A 15 3.29 -8.48 1.08
C GLU A 15 4.57 -7.74 0.66
N ILE A 16 5.22 -8.23 -0.41
CA ILE A 16 6.44 -7.62 -0.96
C ILE A 16 6.13 -6.22 -1.50
N ALA A 17 5.04 -6.09 -2.27
CA ALA A 17 4.62 -4.80 -2.82
C ALA A 17 4.30 -3.79 -1.72
N ALA A 18 3.62 -4.22 -0.66
CA ALA A 18 3.29 -3.36 0.47
C ALA A 18 4.51 -2.93 1.28
N ALA A 19 5.49 -3.82 1.48
CA ALA A 19 6.74 -3.49 2.15
C ALA A 19 7.52 -2.42 1.38
N VAL A 20 7.67 -2.59 0.06
CA VAL A 20 8.37 -1.62 -0.79
C VAL A 20 7.65 -0.27 -0.79
N LEU A 21 6.33 -0.26 -0.93
CA LEU A 21 5.58 1.00 -0.94
C LEU A 21 5.63 1.71 0.42
N ALA A 22 5.59 0.97 1.54
CA ALA A 22 5.77 1.56 2.87
C ALA A 22 7.15 2.18 3.05
N GLU A 23 8.21 1.54 2.56
CA GLU A 23 9.58 2.07 2.59
C GLU A 23 9.69 3.36 1.77
N GLU A 24 9.16 3.38 0.55
CA GLU A 24 9.22 4.55 -0.34
C GLU A 24 8.38 5.72 0.19
N LEU A 25 7.21 5.44 0.78
CA LEU A 25 6.40 6.47 1.45
C LEU A 25 7.13 7.04 2.67
N THR A 26 7.77 6.18 3.46
CA THR A 26 8.57 6.61 4.62
C THR A 26 9.74 7.49 4.18
N ARG A 27 10.42 7.12 3.08
CA ARG A 27 11.49 7.91 2.45
C ARG A 27 10.98 9.27 1.94
N ALA A 28 9.73 9.34 1.49
CA ALA A 28 9.06 10.56 1.09
C ALA A 28 8.49 11.39 2.27
N GLY A 29 8.75 10.99 3.52
CA GLY A 29 8.32 11.70 4.73
C GLY A 29 6.94 11.31 5.25
N ILE A 30 6.36 10.21 4.75
CA ILE A 30 5.05 9.69 5.16
C ILE A 30 5.29 8.37 5.90
N ALA A 31 5.41 8.44 7.22
CA ALA A 31 5.63 7.26 8.05
C ALA A 31 4.39 6.34 8.01
N ILE A 32 4.56 5.11 7.52
CA ILE A 32 3.50 4.10 7.42
C ILE A 32 4.12 2.71 7.49
N THR A 33 3.38 1.74 8.04
CA THR A 33 3.80 0.33 8.06
C THR A 33 3.19 -0.44 6.87
N PRO A 34 3.70 -1.63 6.52
CA PRO A 34 3.15 -2.41 5.41
C PRO A 34 1.67 -2.82 5.58
N GLN A 35 1.20 -3.07 6.81
CA GLN A 35 -0.19 -3.52 7.06
C GLN A 35 -1.26 -2.52 6.56
N PRO A 36 -1.21 -1.22 6.90
CA PRO A 36 -2.10 -0.22 6.32
C PRO A 36 -1.98 -0.10 4.80
N VAL A 37 -0.78 -0.30 4.24
CA VAL A 37 -0.57 -0.30 2.78
C VAL A 37 -1.33 -1.46 2.13
N MET A 38 -1.18 -2.68 2.67
CA MET A 38 -1.92 -3.86 2.25
C MET A 38 -3.44 -3.63 2.26
N HIS A 39 -3.95 -3.06 3.35
CA HIS A 39 -5.40 -2.94 3.55
C HIS A 39 -6.02 -1.79 2.75
N HIS A 40 -5.29 -0.69 2.54
CA HIS A 40 -5.89 0.54 2.01
C HIS A 40 -5.39 0.95 0.63
N LEU A 41 -4.22 0.47 0.19
CA LEU A 41 -3.55 0.94 -1.02
C LEU A 41 -3.33 -0.16 -2.06
N SER A 42 -3.23 -1.43 -1.66
CA SER A 42 -3.03 -2.54 -2.60
C SER A 42 -4.10 -2.61 -3.70
N GLY A 43 -3.67 -2.95 -4.92
CA GLY A 43 -4.55 -3.09 -6.08
C GLY A 43 -5.15 -1.78 -6.62
N ARG A 44 -4.89 -0.64 -5.98
CA ARG A 44 -5.39 0.67 -6.43
C ARG A 44 -4.50 1.28 -7.50
N ARG A 45 -5.11 2.12 -8.34
CA ARG A 45 -4.34 2.92 -9.30
C ARG A 45 -3.53 3.98 -8.55
N PRO A 46 -2.34 4.37 -9.05
CA PRO A 46 -1.51 5.39 -8.39
C PRO A 46 -2.25 6.68 -8.02
N ALA A 47 -3.12 7.20 -8.91
CA ALA A 47 -3.90 8.40 -8.62
C ALA A 47 -4.83 8.25 -7.40
N GLU A 48 -5.49 7.09 -7.26
CA GLU A 48 -6.37 6.80 -6.12
C GLU A 48 -5.57 6.58 -4.84
N MET A 49 -4.40 5.94 -4.94
CA MET A 49 -3.48 5.79 -3.80
C MET A 49 -3.03 7.17 -3.29
N PHE A 50 -2.56 8.05 -4.18
CA PHE A 50 -2.13 9.39 -3.78
C PHE A 50 -3.27 10.21 -3.18
N ALA A 51 -4.46 10.18 -3.77
CA ALA A 51 -5.64 10.84 -3.19
C ALA A 51 -5.99 10.30 -1.80
N THR A 52 -5.88 8.98 -1.59
CA THR A 52 -6.11 8.34 -0.29
C THR A 52 -5.07 8.77 0.74
N ILE A 53 -3.80 8.79 0.35
CA ILE A 53 -2.69 9.25 1.18
C ILE A 53 -2.87 10.72 1.54
N GLU A 54 -3.22 11.58 0.58
CA GLU A 54 -3.43 13.01 0.80
C GLU A 54 -4.63 13.29 1.72
N ALA A 55 -5.74 12.58 1.53
CA ALA A 55 -6.88 12.64 2.45
C ALA A 55 -6.50 12.17 3.86
N GLY A 56 -5.58 11.21 3.97
CA GLY A 56 -5.08 10.65 5.22
C GLY A 56 -3.95 11.44 5.89
N LYS A 57 -3.29 12.42 5.23
CA LYS A 57 -2.16 13.19 5.80
C LYS A 57 -2.51 13.87 7.14
N SER A 58 -3.79 14.13 7.41
CA SER A 58 -4.27 14.66 8.70
C SER A 58 -4.36 13.60 9.83
N ALA A 59 -4.30 12.31 9.52
CA ALA A 59 -4.49 11.19 10.46
C ALA A 59 -3.25 10.27 10.61
N VAL A 60 -2.25 10.35 9.73
CA VAL A 60 -1.08 9.43 9.71
C VAL A 60 -0.06 9.69 10.83
N VAL A 61 -0.26 10.73 11.65
CA VAL A 61 0.48 10.89 12.93
C VAL A 61 -0.02 9.90 14.01
N ALA A 62 -1.17 9.24 13.82
CA ALA A 62 -1.91 8.56 14.89
C ALA A 62 -1.75 7.03 14.97
N LEU A 63 -0.67 6.44 14.46
CA LEU A 63 -0.35 5.02 14.70
C LEU A 63 1.10 4.85 15.20
N ARG A 64 1.49 5.68 16.17
CA ARG A 64 2.42 5.23 17.20
C ARG A 64 1.64 4.33 18.15
N GLY A 65 1.65 3.03 17.85
CA GLY A 65 1.63 2.02 18.91
C GLY A 65 2.94 2.05 19.67
#